data_AF-A0A1W9RNI2-F1
#
_entry.id   AF-A0A1W9RNI2-F1
#
_cell.length_a   1.000
_cell.length_b   1.000
_cell.length_c   1.000
_cell.angle_alpha   90.00
_cell.angle_beta   90.00
_cell.angle_gamma   90.00
#
_symmetry.space_group_name_H-M   'P 1'
#
loop_
_entity.id
_entity.type
_entity.pdbx_description
1 polymer ?
#
loop_
_entity_poly.entity_id
_entity_poly.type
_entity_poly.pdbx_seq_one_letter_code
_entity_poly.pdbx_strand_id
1 'polypeptide(L)' 'MVRRLVSGDISPGLHRVNWDGRNDKGVAVATGIYFYRLMTPISSMTRKMVLIR' A
#
# COMPACT_ATOMS: atom_id res chain seq x y z
N MET A 1 -1.44 -7.13 8.31
CA MET A 1 -1.40 -6.04 7.30
C MET A 1 -0.35 -5.05 7.77
N VAL A 2 0.49 -4.51 6.88
CA VAL A 2 1.60 -3.63 7.30
C VAL A 2 1.12 -2.21 7.54
N ARG A 3 0.39 -1.64 6.57
CA ARG A 3 -0.26 -0.34 6.72
C ARG A 3 -1.45 -0.20 5.78
N ARG A 4 -2.49 0.52 6.18
CA ARG A 4 -3.52 1.01 5.24
C ARG A 4 -3.12 2.40 4.72
N LEU A 5 -2.91 2.51 3.41
CA LEU A 5 -2.43 3.76 2.79
C LEU A 5 -3.56 4.65 2.28
N VAL A 6 -4.69 4.06 1.89
CA VAL A 6 -5.88 4.79 1.44
C VAL A 6 -7.14 4.14 1.99
N SER A 7 -8.13 4.97 2.31
CA SER A 7 -9.46 4.58 2.79
C SER A 7 -10.52 5.51 2.20
N GLY A 8 -11.66 4.94 1.82
CA GLY A 8 -12.79 5.68 1.25
C GLY A 8 -12.91 5.52 -0.26
N ASP A 9 -13.96 6.11 -0.81
CA ASP A 9 -14.23 6.14 -2.25
C ASP A 9 -13.33 7.18 -2.92
N ILE A 10 -12.66 6.75 -4.00
CA ILE A 10 -11.82 7.63 -4.81
C ILE A 10 -12.48 7.73 -6.18
N SER A 11 -12.68 8.96 -6.67
CA SER A 11 -13.22 9.20 -8.00
C SER A 11 -12.36 8.55 -9.08
N PRO A 12 -12.95 8.11 -10.21
CA PRO A 12 -12.18 7.61 -11.34
C PRO A 12 -11.09 8.59 -11.77
N GLY A 13 -9.89 8.07 -12.07
CA GLY A 13 -8.75 8.89 -12.46
C GLY A 13 -7.41 8.25 -12.11
N LEU A 14 -6.33 8.94 -12.43
CA LEU A 14 -4.98 8.53 -12.07
C LEU A 14 -4.66 8.98 -10.64
N HIS A 15 -4.32 8.02 -9.78
CA HIS A 15 -3.95 8.27 -8.38
C HIS A 15 -2.55 7.75 -8.10
N ARG A 16 -1.78 8.50 -7.32
CA ARG A 16 -0.45 8.08 -6.84
C ARG A 16 -0.48 7.99 -5.32
N VAL A 17 -0.02 6.86 -4.81
CA VAL A 17 0.08 6.59 -3.36
C VAL A 17 1.50 6.14 -3.09
N ASN A 18 2.18 6.84 -2.18
CA ASN A 18 3.53 6.48 -1.78
C ASN A 18 3.52 5.87 -0.37
N TRP A 19 4.22 4.76 -0.18
CA TRP A 19 4.45 4.18 1.13
C TRP A 19 5.81 4.59 1.66
N ASP A 20 5.84 5.12 2.87
CA ASP A 20 7.04 5.62 3.56
C ASP A 20 7.86 4.53 4.26
N GLY A 21 7.53 3.25 4.07
CA GLY A 21 8.20 2.15 4.77
C GLY A 21 7.87 2.07 6.26
N ARG A 22 6.75 2.64 6.72
CA ARG A 22 6.28 2.53 8.11
C ARG A 22 5.00 1.71 8.22
N ASN A 23 4.84 1.01 9.34
CA ASN A 23 3.60 0.28 9.64
C ASN A 23 2.49 1.22 10.17
N ASP A 24 1.31 0.67 10.48
CA ASP A 24 0.18 1.43 11.05
C ASP A 24 0.50 2.12 12.40
N LYS A 25 1.54 1.69 13.12
CA LYS A 25 2.01 2.33 14.37
C LYS A 25 3.06 3.42 14.13
N GLY A 26 3.35 3.76 12.88
CA GLY A 26 4.40 4.73 12.51
C GLY A 26 5.83 4.21 12.66
N VAL A 27 6.01 2.92 12.97
CA VAL A 27 7.32 2.29 13.15
C VAL A 27 7.88 1.87 11.79
N ALA A 28 9.14 2.23 11.53
CA ALA A 28 9.82 1.82 10.30
C ALA A 28 9.96 0.30 10.24
N VAL A 29 9.65 -0.30 9.10
CA VAL A 29 9.76 -1.75 8.90
C VAL A 29 11.11 -2.11 8.28
N ALA A 30 11.47 -3.40 8.32
CA ALA A 30 12.73 -3.89 7.78
C ALA A 30 12.79 -3.80 6.25
N THR A 31 13.99 -3.72 5.69
CA THR A 31 14.22 -3.95 4.24
C THR A 31 13.69 -5.32 3.85
N GLY A 32 13.02 -5.43 2.70
CA GLY A 32 12.45 -6.70 2.26
C GLY A 32 11.36 -6.60 1.21
N ILE A 33 10.73 -7.72 0.92
CA ILE A 33 9.61 -7.82 -0.01
C ILE A 33 8.31 -7.66 0.77
N TYR A 34 7.46 -6.77 0.29
CA TYR A 34 6.14 -6.49 0.81
C TYR A 34 5.09 -6.72 -0.26
N PHE A 35 3.91 -7.16 0.14
CA PHE A 35 2.76 -7.25 -0.76
C PHE A 35 1.78 -6.14 -0.44
N TYR A 36 1.30 -5.45 -1.47
CA TYR A 36 0.17 -4.55 -1.36
C TYR A 36 -1.03 -5.13 -2.10
N ARG A 37 -2.21 -4.81 -1.59
CA ARG A 37 -3.49 -5.20 -2.18
C ARG A 37 -4.31 -3.95 -2.50
N LEU A 38 -4.64 -3.78 -3.77
CA LEU A 38 -5.60 -2.79 -4.25
C LEU A 38 -6.96 -3.46 -4.36
N MET A 39 -7.99 -2.87 -3.75
CA MET A 39 -9.35 -3.36 -3.82
C MET A 39 -10.25 -2.25 -4.33
N THR A 40 -11.09 -2.58 -5.31
CA THR A 40 -12.17 -1.76 -5.87
C THR A 40 -13.46 -2.56 -5.82
N PRO A 41 -14.64 -1.95 -6.03
CA PRO A 41 -15.90 -2.70 -6.04
C PRO A 41 -15.94 -3.85 -7.07
N ILE A 42 -15.19 -3.73 -8.17
CA ILE A 42 -15.22 -4.66 -9.31
C ILE A 42 -14.00 -5.57 -9.42
N SER A 43 -12.90 -5.27 -8.71
CA SER A 43 -11.65 -6.02 -8.83
C SER A 43 -10.76 -5.92 -7.60
N SER A 44 -9.93 -6.95 -7.41
CA SER A 44 -8.83 -6.91 -6.46
C SER A 44 -7.53 -7.32 -7.14
N MET A 45 -6.44 -6.64 -6.81
CA MET A 45 -5.12 -6.90 -7.37
C MET A 45 -4.08 -6.89 -6.27
N THR A 46 -3.21 -7.90 -6.26
CA THR A 46 -2.07 -7.99 -5.35
C THR A 46 -0.79 -7.86 -6.14
N ARG A 47 0.15 -7.04 -5.68
CA ARG A 47 1.49 -6.93 -6.27
C ARG A 47 2.56 -6.89 -5.19
N LYS A 48 3.76 -7.34 -5.55
CA LYS A 48 4.95 -7.24 -4.72
C LYS A 48 5.61 -5.87 -4.88
N MET A 49 6.21 -5.40 -3.80
CA MET A 49 7.00 -4.19 -3.69
C MET A 49 8.27 -4.53 -2.91
N VAL A 50 9.41 -3.95 -3.29
CA VAL A 50 10.67 -4.15 -2.60
C VAL A 50 11.00 -2.85 -1.87
N LEU A 51 11.16 -2.92 -0.55
CA LEU A 51 11.67 -1.81 0.24
C LEU A 51 13.18 -2.00 0.39
N ILE A 52 13.94 -1.04 -0.11
CA ILE A 52 15.40 -0.94 0.02
C ILE A 52 15.70 0.32 0.84
N ARG A 53 16.71 0.23 1.72
CA ARG A 53 17.21 1.37 2.50
C ARG A 53 18.45 1.97 1.84
#